data_AF-J7SB24-F1
#
_entry.id   AF-J7SB24-F1
#
_cell.length_a   1.000
_cell.length_b   1.000
_cell.length_c   1.000
_cell.angle_alpha   90.00
_cell.angle_beta   90.00
_cell.angle_gamma   90.00
#
_symmetry.space_group_name_H-M   'P 1'
#
loop_
_entity.id
_entity.type
_entity.pdbx_description
1 polymer ?
#
loop_
_entity_poly.entity_id
_entity_poly.type
_entity_poly.pdbx_seq_one_letter_code
_entity_poly.pdbx_strand_id
1 'polypeptide(L)'
;MSLSVDDILEDDTLGSTILLDAPSAVDSNYRECMNLLVKGQPKGALERMFERGVLNDEALDSPAHFTLCLSCYSNIPDFASLGVSLQTVAKRVFDVQQMNDTILHLRSRDDAMAQLEKYFVCFVRTLHLQNSRDRLEGTIQLQSRMKDEIRECSEAILNEEDALVLRDMVYTYLVDLEVGLLHNKKSLSLYDSLCLGLPQLRDVLQRYDTMGTTFEDTITRDLGPLPKPKKTAAQRPISAVTPKPITNRDELQGAITGSEPEREKQVSVSWGNLVPTAKKYYSDHVAQFLARQDPRILRALSICLLLLVIIHRDKFRSHNFRQLFQRTLRNSLQQLWYITKTLTSV
;
A
#
# COMPACT_ATOMS: atom_id res chain seq x y z
N MET A 1 -13.20 -13.45 -19.25
CA MET A 1 -13.35 -12.82 -20.57
C MET A 1 -12.86 -11.40 -20.40
N SER A 2 -11.60 -11.17 -20.75
CA SER A 2 -11.01 -9.83 -20.80
C SER A 2 -11.66 -9.10 -21.97
N LEU A 3 -12.22 -7.91 -21.70
CA LEU A 3 -12.66 -7.02 -22.77
C LEU A 3 -11.40 -6.32 -23.31
N SER A 4 -10.95 -6.76 -24.49
CA SER A 4 -9.96 -6.07 -25.29
C SER A 4 -10.50 -4.71 -25.75
N VAL A 5 -9.62 -3.76 -26.04
CA VAL A 5 -9.99 -2.50 -26.72
C VAL A 5 -10.68 -2.81 -28.07
N ASP A 6 -10.35 -3.96 -28.68
CA ASP A 6 -11.01 -4.44 -29.89
C ASP A 6 -12.47 -4.89 -29.62
N ASP A 7 -12.77 -5.46 -28.45
CA ASP A 7 -14.14 -5.84 -28.06
C ASP A 7 -15.04 -4.62 -27.80
N ILE A 8 -14.44 -3.46 -27.48
CA ILE A 8 -15.16 -2.18 -27.32
C ILE A 8 -15.42 -1.52 -28.68
N LEU A 9 -14.60 -1.81 -29.69
CA LEU A 9 -14.73 -1.26 -31.04
C LEU A 9 -15.69 -2.06 -31.92
N GLU A 10 -15.97 -3.33 -31.58
CA GLU A 10 -16.97 -4.20 -32.25
C GLU A 10 -18.39 -4.10 -31.67
N ASP A 11 -18.62 -3.22 -30.68
CA ASP A 11 -19.97 -2.97 -30.17
C ASP A 11 -20.82 -2.20 -31.21
N ASP A 12 -21.58 -2.94 -32.01
CA ASP A 12 -22.56 -2.46 -33.00
C ASP A 12 -23.66 -1.54 -32.41
N THR A 13 -23.73 -1.37 -31.07
CA THR A 13 -24.59 -0.36 -30.44
C THR A 13 -24.05 1.07 -30.56
N LEU A 14 -22.77 1.25 -30.94
CA LEU A 14 -22.20 2.56 -31.23
C LEU A 14 -22.75 3.18 -32.54
N GLY A 15 -23.29 2.37 -33.45
CA GLY A 15 -23.77 2.80 -34.76
C GLY A 15 -25.29 2.90 -34.94
N SER A 16 -26.10 2.28 -34.08
CA SER A 16 -27.47 1.89 -34.48
C SER A 16 -28.63 2.52 -33.70
N THR A 17 -28.39 3.45 -32.78
CA THR A 17 -29.48 4.11 -32.02
C THR A 17 -29.53 5.60 -32.31
N ILE A 18 -29.73 5.93 -33.59
CA ILE A 18 -30.42 7.17 -33.95
C ILE A 18 -31.91 6.80 -34.01
N LEU A 19 -32.70 7.52 -33.20
CA LEU A 19 -34.17 7.55 -33.11
C LEU A 19 -34.75 6.82 -31.88
N LEU A 20 -34.99 7.65 -30.85
CA LEU A 20 -35.95 7.57 -29.74
C LEU A 20 -35.25 7.64 -28.38
N ASP A 21 -35.62 8.70 -27.64
CA ASP A 21 -35.09 9.21 -26.38
C ASP A 21 -33.74 9.95 -26.45
N ALA A 22 -33.80 11.26 -26.18
CA ALA A 22 -32.62 12.06 -25.92
C ALA A 22 -31.88 11.41 -24.73
N PRO A 23 -30.58 11.08 -24.86
CA PRO A 23 -29.85 10.49 -23.75
C PRO A 23 -29.96 11.40 -22.54
N SER A 24 -30.22 10.81 -21.38
CA SER A 24 -30.31 11.58 -20.14
C SER A 24 -29.06 12.45 -19.99
N ALA A 25 -29.19 13.64 -19.38
CA ALA A 25 -28.03 14.52 -19.19
C ALA A 25 -26.87 13.79 -18.48
N VAL A 26 -27.18 12.82 -17.61
CA VAL A 26 -26.23 11.94 -16.91
C VAL A 26 -25.46 11.05 -17.88
N ASP A 27 -26.15 10.40 -18.83
CA ASP A 27 -25.50 9.55 -19.85
C ASP A 27 -24.61 10.36 -20.79
N SER A 28 -25.00 11.59 -21.11
CA SER A 28 -24.20 12.48 -21.96
C SER A 28 -22.88 12.90 -21.28
N ASN A 29 -22.94 13.21 -19.98
CA ASN A 29 -21.77 13.62 -19.19
C ASN A 29 -20.81 12.45 -18.96
N TYR A 30 -21.34 11.26 -18.68
CA TYR A 30 -20.54 10.05 -18.54
C TYR A 30 -19.78 9.73 -19.84
N ARG A 31 -20.47 9.78 -20.99
CA ARG A 31 -19.88 9.52 -22.31
C ARG A 31 -18.81 10.54 -22.67
N GLU A 32 -19.01 11.83 -22.35
CA GLU A 32 -18.00 12.87 -22.54
C GLU A 32 -16.71 12.56 -21.75
N CYS A 33 -16.84 12.15 -20.49
CA CYS A 33 -15.69 11.81 -19.64
C CYS A 33 -14.98 10.53 -20.12
N MET A 34 -15.73 9.50 -20.52
CA MET A 34 -15.19 8.28 -21.14
C MET A 34 -14.38 8.61 -22.40
N ASN A 35 -14.91 9.48 -23.27
CA ASN A 35 -14.21 9.90 -24.49
C ASN A 35 -12.89 10.61 -24.20
N LEU A 36 -12.82 11.42 -23.13
CA LEU A 36 -11.57 12.06 -22.70
C LEU A 36 -10.56 11.03 -22.21
N LEU A 37 -11.01 10.03 -21.43
CA LEU A 37 -10.15 8.95 -20.95
C LEU A 37 -9.56 8.15 -22.12
N VAL A 38 -10.39 7.75 -23.09
CA VAL A 38 -9.95 6.99 -24.28
C VAL A 38 -8.96 7.80 -25.13
N LYS A 39 -9.09 9.13 -25.17
CA LYS A 39 -8.13 10.04 -25.82
C LYS A 39 -6.83 10.23 -25.04
N GLY A 40 -6.61 9.50 -23.94
CA GLY A 40 -5.43 9.63 -23.09
C GLY A 40 -5.40 10.92 -22.28
N GLN A 41 -6.57 11.50 -21.96
CA GLN A 41 -6.69 12.74 -21.19
C GLN A 41 -7.37 12.48 -19.81
N PRO A 42 -6.77 11.64 -18.94
CA PRO A 42 -7.39 11.26 -17.66
C PRO A 42 -7.58 12.43 -16.70
N LYS A 43 -6.67 13.42 -16.71
CA LYS A 43 -6.80 14.63 -15.91
C LYS A 43 -8.00 15.48 -16.36
N GLY A 44 -8.13 15.70 -17.67
CA GLY A 44 -9.28 16.41 -18.25
C GLY A 44 -10.60 15.69 -17.99
N ALA A 45 -10.60 14.34 -18.03
CA ALA A 45 -11.75 13.55 -17.64
C ALA A 45 -12.13 13.76 -16.16
N LEU A 46 -11.19 13.76 -15.22
CA LEU A 46 -11.47 14.05 -13.80
C LEU A 46 -11.98 15.47 -13.57
N GLU A 47 -11.35 16.47 -14.21
CA GLU A 47 -11.80 17.86 -14.14
C GLU A 47 -13.26 17.97 -14.61
N ARG A 48 -13.58 17.29 -15.71
CA ARG A 48 -14.94 17.26 -16.24
C ARG A 48 -15.92 16.52 -15.34
N MET A 49 -15.54 15.36 -14.80
CA MET A 49 -16.36 14.63 -13.84
C MET A 49 -16.65 15.48 -12.59
N PHE A 50 -15.67 16.26 -12.13
CA PHE A 50 -15.83 17.18 -11.01
C PHE A 50 -16.83 18.29 -11.33
N GLU A 51 -16.66 18.99 -12.45
CA GLU A 51 -17.56 20.07 -12.90
C GLU A 51 -19.01 19.60 -13.06
N ARG A 52 -19.21 18.34 -13.47
CA ARG A 52 -20.52 17.75 -13.70
C ARG A 52 -21.13 17.11 -12.44
N GLY A 53 -20.44 17.15 -11.29
CA GLY A 53 -20.91 16.55 -10.04
C GLY A 53 -20.87 15.02 -10.01
N VAL A 54 -20.19 14.39 -10.96
CA VAL A 54 -20.04 12.92 -11.07
C VAL A 54 -19.07 12.38 -10.01
N LEU A 55 -18.28 13.26 -9.39
CA LEU A 55 -17.40 12.94 -8.26
C LEU A 55 -18.05 13.23 -6.89
N ASN A 56 -19.37 13.36 -6.78
CA ASN A 56 -20.03 13.44 -5.46
C ASN A 56 -20.31 12.04 -4.91
N ASP A 57 -20.48 11.91 -3.60
CA ASP A 57 -20.63 10.60 -2.93
C ASP A 57 -21.81 9.81 -3.52
N GLU A 58 -22.97 10.45 -3.69
CA GLU A 58 -24.16 9.86 -4.31
C GLU A 58 -23.92 9.37 -5.76
N ALA A 59 -23.06 10.07 -6.52
CA ALA A 59 -22.75 9.69 -7.90
C ALA A 59 -21.75 8.54 -7.94
N LEU A 60 -20.82 8.47 -6.98
CA LEU A 60 -19.81 7.42 -6.86
C LEU A 60 -20.37 6.10 -6.31
N ASP A 61 -21.57 6.10 -5.73
CA ASP A 61 -22.31 4.86 -5.43
C ASP A 61 -22.62 4.07 -6.71
N SER A 62 -22.70 4.74 -7.87
CA SER A 62 -22.82 4.07 -9.17
C SER A 62 -21.53 3.33 -9.52
N PRO A 63 -21.59 2.00 -9.76
CA PRO A 63 -20.42 1.22 -10.14
C PRO A 63 -19.67 1.78 -11.34
N ALA A 64 -20.40 2.28 -12.35
CA ALA A 64 -19.84 2.81 -13.59
C ALA A 64 -19.06 4.12 -13.37
N HIS A 65 -19.60 5.03 -12.57
CA HIS A 65 -18.92 6.27 -12.20
C HIS A 65 -17.68 6.00 -11.36
N PHE A 66 -17.77 5.06 -10.42
CA PHE A 66 -16.62 4.64 -9.62
C PHE A 66 -15.51 4.04 -10.49
N THR A 67 -15.83 3.14 -11.43
CA THR A 67 -14.85 2.55 -12.37
C THR A 67 -14.15 3.63 -13.19
N LEU A 68 -14.92 4.58 -13.72
CA LEU A 68 -14.38 5.67 -14.52
C LEU A 68 -13.47 6.58 -13.67
N CYS A 69 -13.93 6.96 -12.47
CA CYS A 69 -13.14 7.73 -11.51
C CYS A 69 -11.81 7.02 -11.22
N LEU A 70 -11.88 5.74 -10.87
CA LEU A 70 -10.71 4.93 -10.55
C LEU A 70 -9.76 4.80 -11.74
N SER A 71 -10.28 4.56 -12.94
CA SER A 71 -9.49 4.44 -14.17
C SER A 71 -8.82 5.75 -14.55
N CYS A 72 -9.47 6.90 -14.31
CA CYS A 72 -8.84 8.19 -14.53
C CYS A 72 -7.70 8.43 -13.52
N TYR A 73 -7.94 8.19 -12.23
CA TYR A 73 -6.90 8.35 -11.20
C TYR A 73 -5.72 7.39 -11.40
N SER A 74 -5.96 6.13 -11.79
CA SER A 74 -4.89 5.15 -11.97
C SER A 74 -3.95 5.51 -13.12
N ASN A 75 -4.44 6.24 -14.13
CA ASN A 75 -3.67 6.75 -15.26
C ASN A 75 -2.91 8.06 -14.97
N ILE A 76 -3.01 8.62 -13.76
CA ILE A 76 -2.31 9.85 -13.35
C ILE A 76 -1.16 9.49 -12.41
N PRO A 77 0.11 9.68 -12.84
CA PRO A 77 1.27 9.19 -12.07
C PRO A 77 1.51 9.98 -10.78
N ASP A 78 1.25 11.29 -10.79
CA ASP A 78 1.49 12.17 -9.66
C ASP A 78 0.22 12.98 -9.31
N PHE A 79 -0.37 12.69 -8.15
CA PHE A 79 -1.57 13.40 -7.70
C PHE A 79 -1.27 14.82 -7.23
N ALA A 80 -0.01 15.18 -6.95
CA ALA A 80 0.36 16.57 -6.62
C ALA A 80 0.16 17.52 -7.82
N SER A 81 0.15 16.98 -9.04
CA SER A 81 -0.12 17.73 -10.28
C SER A 81 -1.61 18.06 -10.50
N LEU A 82 -2.50 17.53 -9.67
CA LEU A 82 -3.94 17.79 -9.71
C LEU A 82 -4.28 19.11 -9.02
N GLY A 83 -5.39 19.74 -9.43
CA GLY A 83 -5.95 20.87 -8.70
C GLY A 83 -6.42 20.48 -7.29
N VAL A 84 -6.42 21.42 -6.35
CA VAL A 84 -6.74 21.18 -4.93
C VAL A 84 -8.08 20.45 -4.75
N SER A 85 -9.10 20.80 -5.53
CA SER A 85 -10.41 20.14 -5.47
C SER A 85 -10.34 18.64 -5.78
N LEU A 86 -9.58 18.26 -6.82
CA LEU A 86 -9.40 16.86 -7.21
C LEU A 86 -8.50 16.09 -6.23
N GLN A 87 -7.53 16.76 -5.61
CA GLN A 87 -6.76 16.18 -4.51
C GLN A 87 -7.65 15.89 -3.29
N THR A 88 -8.58 16.77 -2.96
CA THR A 88 -9.56 16.57 -1.88
C THR A 88 -10.50 15.41 -2.21
N VAL A 89 -10.97 15.31 -3.46
CA VAL A 89 -11.75 14.14 -3.90
C VAL A 89 -10.96 12.86 -3.76
N ALA A 90 -9.69 12.82 -4.19
CA ALA A 90 -8.85 11.64 -4.05
C ALA A 90 -8.72 11.20 -2.58
N LYS A 91 -8.44 12.14 -1.67
CA LYS A 91 -8.35 11.88 -0.22
C LYS A 91 -9.62 11.30 0.37
N ARG A 92 -10.79 11.72 -0.14
CA ARG A 92 -12.09 11.20 0.31
C ARG A 92 -12.40 9.82 -0.29
N VAL A 93 -12.10 9.61 -1.57
CA VAL A 93 -12.38 8.35 -2.29
C VAL A 93 -11.45 7.23 -1.83
N PHE A 94 -10.18 7.54 -1.60
CA PHE A 94 -9.17 6.59 -1.13
C PHE A 94 -8.91 6.77 0.37
N ASP A 95 -10.00 6.78 1.14
CA ASP A 95 -9.96 6.92 2.60
C ASP A 95 -9.83 5.56 3.29
N VAL A 96 -9.02 5.54 4.35
CA VAL A 96 -8.72 4.33 5.13
C VAL A 96 -9.96 3.75 5.80
N GLN A 97 -10.88 4.59 6.27
CA GLN A 97 -12.10 4.15 6.94
C GLN A 97 -13.06 3.46 5.98
N GLN A 98 -13.04 3.82 4.70
CA GLN A 98 -13.92 3.26 3.66
C GLN A 98 -13.26 2.11 2.88
N MET A 99 -12.00 1.79 3.17
CA MET A 99 -11.21 0.82 2.39
C MET A 99 -11.85 -0.57 2.33
N ASN A 100 -12.38 -1.07 3.45
CA ASN A 100 -12.97 -2.41 3.50
C ASN A 100 -14.26 -2.50 2.69
N ASP A 101 -15.12 -1.49 2.79
CA ASP A 101 -16.39 -1.43 2.06
C ASP A 101 -16.13 -1.30 0.55
N THR A 102 -15.15 -0.48 0.18
CA THR A 102 -14.74 -0.30 -1.23
C THR A 102 -14.18 -1.60 -1.81
N ILE A 103 -13.31 -2.30 -1.08
CA ILE A 103 -12.76 -3.58 -1.55
C ILE A 103 -13.86 -4.64 -1.69
N LEU A 104 -14.80 -4.70 -0.74
CA LEU A 104 -15.94 -5.62 -0.84
C LEU A 104 -16.79 -5.35 -2.08
N HIS A 105 -17.02 -4.07 -2.39
CA HIS A 105 -17.73 -3.65 -3.60
C HIS A 105 -16.98 -4.06 -4.86
N LEU A 106 -15.67 -3.82 -4.91
CA LEU A 106 -14.83 -4.16 -6.06
C LEU A 106 -14.76 -5.67 -6.32
N ARG A 107 -14.76 -6.49 -5.27
CA ARG A 107 -14.76 -7.96 -5.38
C ARG A 107 -16.02 -8.56 -6.00
N SER A 108 -17.11 -7.82 -6.04
CA SER A 108 -18.36 -8.30 -6.65
C SER A 108 -18.37 -8.24 -8.19
N ARG A 109 -17.28 -7.75 -8.79
CA ARG A 109 -17.16 -7.48 -10.23
C ARG A 109 -16.37 -8.55 -10.96
N ASP A 110 -16.64 -8.69 -12.25
CA ASP A 110 -15.97 -9.68 -13.12
C ASP A 110 -14.46 -9.37 -13.28
N ASP A 111 -14.07 -8.10 -13.23
CA ASP A 111 -12.69 -7.62 -13.33
C ASP A 111 -12.08 -7.23 -11.97
N ALA A 112 -12.57 -7.84 -10.89
CA ALA A 112 -12.24 -7.48 -9.51
C ALA A 112 -10.74 -7.32 -9.25
N MET A 113 -9.90 -8.25 -9.74
CA MET A 113 -8.46 -8.21 -9.49
C MET A 113 -7.80 -6.97 -10.10
N ALA A 114 -8.16 -6.63 -11.34
CA ALA A 114 -7.64 -5.45 -12.03
C ALA A 114 -8.13 -4.15 -11.40
N GLN A 115 -9.39 -4.11 -10.93
CA GLN A 115 -9.91 -2.94 -10.22
C GLN A 115 -9.24 -2.78 -8.84
N LEU A 116 -8.94 -3.88 -8.13
CA LEU A 116 -8.22 -3.83 -6.86
C LEU A 116 -6.79 -3.33 -7.03
N GLU A 117 -6.09 -3.78 -8.07
CA GLU A 117 -4.75 -3.28 -8.40
C GLU A 117 -4.77 -1.76 -8.61
N LYS A 118 -5.65 -1.26 -9.48
CA LYS A 118 -5.82 0.19 -9.71
C LYS A 118 -6.16 0.93 -8.44
N TYR A 119 -7.04 0.37 -7.62
CA TYR A 119 -7.45 0.95 -6.34
C TYR A 119 -6.26 1.11 -5.41
N PHE A 120 -5.42 0.09 -5.28
CA PHE A 120 -4.23 0.15 -4.42
C PHE A 120 -3.19 1.14 -4.93
N VAL A 121 -2.95 1.20 -6.24
CA VAL A 121 -2.07 2.22 -6.85
C VAL A 121 -2.55 3.63 -6.50
N CYS A 122 -3.85 3.90 -6.68
CA CYS A 122 -4.44 5.19 -6.34
C CYS A 122 -4.40 5.50 -4.85
N PHE A 123 -4.58 4.48 -4.00
CA PHE A 123 -4.51 4.63 -2.56
C PHE A 123 -3.10 5.02 -2.11
N VAL A 124 -2.07 4.32 -2.59
CA VAL A 124 -0.66 4.66 -2.33
C VAL A 124 -0.35 6.09 -2.76
N ARG A 125 -0.77 6.50 -3.96
CA ARG A 125 -0.60 7.87 -4.46
C ARG A 125 -1.30 8.91 -3.58
N THR A 126 -2.48 8.58 -3.05
CA THR A 126 -3.24 9.47 -2.16
C THR A 126 -2.55 9.66 -0.81
N LEU A 127 -1.91 8.62 -0.27
CA LEU A 127 -1.14 8.71 0.98
C LEU A 127 0.03 9.70 0.88
N HIS A 128 0.62 9.89 -0.31
CA HIS A 128 1.64 10.92 -0.53
C HIS A 128 1.11 12.35 -0.35
N LEU A 129 -0.21 12.58 -0.47
CA LEU A 129 -0.83 13.89 -0.26
C LEU A 129 -1.21 14.17 1.20
N GLN A 130 -1.11 13.18 2.08
CA GLN A 130 -1.52 13.28 3.47
C GLN A 130 -0.40 13.85 4.35
N ASN A 131 -0.77 14.37 5.53
CA ASN A 131 0.20 14.73 6.55
C ASN A 131 0.90 13.46 7.09
N SER A 132 2.02 13.64 7.79
CA SER A 132 2.86 12.52 8.24
C SER A 132 2.13 11.52 9.15
N ARG A 133 1.19 11.98 9.97
CA ARG A 133 0.44 11.12 10.91
C ARG A 133 -0.54 10.23 10.17
N ASP A 134 -1.43 10.84 9.38
CA ASP A 134 -2.48 10.14 8.65
C ASP A 134 -1.86 9.20 7.61
N ARG A 135 -0.76 9.66 6.97
CA ARG A 135 0.03 8.84 6.05
C ARG A 135 0.54 7.57 6.73
N LEU A 136 1.13 7.66 7.92
CA LEU A 136 1.68 6.50 8.61
C LEU A 136 0.59 5.48 8.98
N GLU A 137 -0.51 5.97 9.57
CA GLU A 137 -1.65 5.12 9.94
C GLU A 137 -2.25 4.43 8.71
N GLY A 138 -2.52 5.20 7.65
CA GLY A 138 -3.05 4.67 6.40
C GLY A 138 -2.09 3.69 5.72
N THR A 139 -0.79 3.94 5.76
CA THR A 139 0.23 3.03 5.21
C THR A 139 0.23 1.68 5.90
N ILE A 140 0.15 1.64 7.24
CA ILE A 140 0.13 0.38 8.01
C ILE A 140 -1.14 -0.43 7.70
N GLN A 141 -2.30 0.24 7.65
CA GLN A 141 -3.56 -0.44 7.35
C GLN A 141 -3.59 -0.96 5.91
N LEU A 142 -3.13 -0.14 4.96
CA LEU A 142 -3.00 -0.52 3.56
C LEU A 142 -2.04 -1.71 3.38
N GLN A 143 -0.92 -1.73 4.10
CA GLN A 143 0.05 -2.82 4.07
C GLN A 143 -0.59 -4.16 4.48
N SER A 144 -1.34 -4.17 5.58
CA SER A 144 -2.06 -5.37 5.99
C SER A 144 -3.08 -5.80 4.94
N ARG A 145 -3.85 -4.84 4.41
CA ARG A 145 -4.94 -5.13 3.49
C ARG A 145 -4.45 -5.63 2.13
N MET A 146 -3.43 -5.00 1.56
CA MET A 146 -2.82 -5.45 0.31
C MET A 146 -2.22 -6.85 0.45
N LYS A 147 -1.59 -7.18 1.58
CA LYS A 147 -1.09 -8.54 1.84
C LYS A 147 -2.20 -9.59 1.80
N ASP A 148 -3.36 -9.27 2.38
CA ASP A 148 -4.51 -10.17 2.36
C ASP A 148 -5.09 -10.31 0.96
N GLU A 149 -5.21 -9.21 0.18
CA GLU A 149 -5.66 -9.29 -1.21
C GLU A 149 -4.68 -10.06 -2.09
N ILE A 150 -3.36 -9.86 -1.94
CA ILE A 150 -2.35 -10.62 -2.70
C ILE A 150 -2.48 -12.12 -2.39
N ARG A 151 -2.72 -12.49 -1.13
CA ARG A 151 -2.97 -13.90 -0.75
C ARG A 151 -4.16 -14.45 -1.53
N GLU A 152 -5.30 -13.79 -1.40
CA GLU A 152 -6.55 -14.26 -2.01
C GLU A 152 -6.49 -14.27 -3.54
N CYS A 153 -5.88 -13.27 -4.15
CA CYS A 153 -5.67 -13.21 -5.60
C CYS A 153 -4.71 -14.30 -6.08
N SER A 154 -3.65 -14.62 -5.32
CA SER A 154 -2.72 -15.69 -5.68
C SER A 154 -3.37 -17.08 -5.70
N GLU A 155 -4.38 -17.30 -4.88
CA GLU A 155 -5.16 -18.55 -4.83
C GLU A 155 -6.20 -18.64 -5.97
N ALA A 156 -6.56 -17.50 -6.57
CA ALA A 156 -7.64 -17.37 -7.54
C ALA A 156 -7.17 -17.20 -9.00
N ILE A 157 -5.89 -17.38 -9.29
CA ILE A 157 -5.32 -17.22 -10.65
C ILE A 157 -5.85 -18.28 -11.60
N LEU A 158 -6.52 -17.84 -12.67
CA LEU A 158 -7.09 -18.73 -13.70
C LEU A 158 -6.29 -18.69 -15.00
N ASN A 159 -5.68 -17.54 -15.31
CA ASN A 159 -4.99 -17.30 -16.58
C ASN A 159 -3.77 -16.39 -16.40
N GLU A 160 -3.04 -16.15 -17.49
CA GLU A 160 -1.84 -15.31 -17.52
C GLU A 160 -2.14 -13.83 -17.25
N GLU A 161 -3.30 -13.32 -17.68
CA GLU A 161 -3.69 -11.92 -17.44
C GLU A 161 -3.92 -11.67 -15.94
N ASP A 162 -4.56 -12.60 -15.23
CA ASP A 162 -4.71 -12.54 -13.77
C ASP A 162 -3.34 -12.52 -13.09
N ALA A 163 -2.42 -13.37 -13.57
CA ALA A 163 -1.05 -13.42 -13.02
C ALA A 163 -0.27 -12.13 -13.28
N LEU A 164 -0.50 -11.48 -14.42
CA LEU A 164 0.07 -10.18 -14.77
C LEU A 164 -0.43 -9.10 -13.81
N VAL A 165 -1.73 -9.08 -13.53
CA VAL A 165 -2.33 -8.14 -12.56
C VAL A 165 -1.81 -8.41 -11.14
N LEU A 166 -1.69 -9.69 -10.75
CA LEU A 166 -1.10 -10.04 -9.45
C LEU A 166 0.36 -9.57 -9.35
N ARG A 167 1.16 -9.73 -10.41
CA ARG A 167 2.54 -9.20 -10.46
C ARG A 167 2.54 -7.70 -10.21
N ASP A 168 1.65 -6.95 -10.84
CA ASP A 168 1.58 -5.48 -10.70
C ASP A 168 1.11 -5.07 -9.30
N MET A 169 0.20 -5.82 -8.69
CA MET A 169 -0.20 -5.64 -7.30
C MET A 169 0.97 -5.90 -6.33
N VAL A 170 1.76 -6.96 -6.56
CA VAL A 170 2.97 -7.27 -5.77
C VAL A 170 4.04 -6.19 -5.97
N TYR A 171 4.18 -5.67 -7.20
CA TYR A 171 5.09 -4.57 -7.49
C TYR A 171 4.71 -3.32 -6.70
N THR A 172 3.44 -2.93 -6.75
CA THR A 172 2.89 -1.80 -5.99
C THR A 172 3.14 -1.98 -4.49
N TYR A 173 2.94 -3.19 -3.98
CA TYR A 173 3.21 -3.52 -2.57
C TYR A 173 4.69 -3.38 -2.20
N LEU A 174 5.61 -3.95 -2.97
CA LEU A 174 7.03 -3.99 -2.61
C LEU A 174 7.77 -2.68 -2.93
N VAL A 175 7.41 -2.03 -4.03
CA VAL A 175 8.15 -0.86 -4.52
C VAL A 175 7.50 0.43 -4.03
N ASP A 176 6.21 0.60 -4.25
CA ASP A 176 5.56 1.88 -3.93
C ASP A 176 5.22 1.97 -2.44
N LEU A 177 4.73 0.89 -1.84
CA LEU A 177 4.35 0.87 -0.42
C LEU A 177 5.54 0.61 0.51
N GLU A 178 6.20 -0.53 0.42
CA GLU A 178 7.30 -0.90 1.34
C GLU A 178 8.52 0.01 1.19
N VAL A 179 8.96 0.28 -0.04
CA VAL A 179 10.13 1.12 -0.29
C VAL A 179 9.75 2.60 -0.36
N GLY A 180 8.68 2.95 -1.09
CA GLY A 180 8.26 4.33 -1.30
C GLY A 180 7.70 5.02 -0.06
N LEU A 181 6.67 4.43 0.57
CA LEU A 181 5.98 5.03 1.72
C LEU A 181 6.60 4.66 3.08
N LEU A 182 6.99 3.41 3.28
CA LEU A 182 7.60 2.95 4.53
C LEU A 182 9.11 3.19 4.59
N HIS A 183 9.72 3.65 3.51
CA HIS A 183 11.16 3.92 3.41
C HIS A 183 12.05 2.72 3.76
N ASN A 184 11.55 1.50 3.54
CA ASN A 184 12.39 0.30 3.67
C ASN A 184 13.45 0.28 2.57
N LYS A 185 14.63 -0.23 2.90
CA LYS A 185 15.71 -0.37 1.92
C LYS A 185 15.34 -1.45 0.90
N LYS A 186 15.44 -1.13 -0.39
CA LYS A 186 15.37 -2.11 -1.48
C LYS A 186 16.27 -3.32 -1.18
N SER A 187 15.67 -4.50 -1.12
CA SER A 187 16.34 -5.74 -0.79
C SER A 187 15.47 -6.92 -1.23
N LEU A 188 16.11 -7.98 -1.73
CA LEU A 188 15.44 -9.24 -2.04
C LEU A 188 14.73 -9.85 -0.83
N SER A 189 15.22 -9.54 0.38
CA SER A 189 14.59 -9.99 1.62
C SER A 189 13.13 -9.53 1.78
N LEU A 190 12.72 -8.42 1.15
CA LEU A 190 11.32 -7.99 1.16
C LEU A 190 10.43 -8.98 0.40
N TYR A 191 10.86 -9.36 -0.81
CA TYR A 191 10.17 -10.37 -1.61
C TYR A 191 10.16 -11.74 -0.92
N ASP A 192 11.30 -12.17 -0.38
CA ASP A 192 11.40 -13.45 0.33
C ASP A 192 10.48 -13.48 1.55
N SER A 193 10.42 -12.39 2.33
CA SER A 193 9.51 -12.29 3.49
C SER A 193 8.04 -12.35 3.09
N LEU A 194 7.69 -11.73 1.95
CA LEU A 194 6.33 -11.79 1.41
C LEU A 194 5.97 -13.22 1.01
N CYS A 195 6.83 -13.90 0.26
CA CYS A 195 6.62 -15.28 -0.18
C CYS A 195 6.58 -16.28 0.99
N LEU A 196 7.37 -16.06 2.05
CA LEU A 196 7.29 -16.87 3.27
C LEU A 196 5.92 -16.75 3.96
N GLY A 197 5.31 -15.56 3.90
CA GLY A 197 3.95 -15.35 4.39
C GLY A 197 2.85 -15.84 3.45
N LEU A 198 3.16 -16.04 2.17
CA LEU A 198 2.25 -16.34 1.08
C LEU A 198 2.82 -17.48 0.19
N PRO A 199 2.74 -18.75 0.62
CA PRO A 199 3.51 -19.84 0.00
C PRO A 199 3.23 -20.05 -1.49
N GLN A 200 2.00 -19.80 -1.95
CA GLN A 200 1.61 -19.98 -3.36
C GLN A 200 2.12 -18.87 -4.29
N LEU A 201 2.49 -17.71 -3.72
CA LEU A 201 2.82 -16.52 -4.51
C LEU A 201 4.04 -16.77 -5.41
N ARG A 202 5.08 -17.40 -4.85
CA ARG A 202 6.31 -17.71 -5.58
C ARG A 202 6.03 -18.62 -6.77
N ASP A 203 5.28 -19.69 -6.56
CA ASP A 203 4.96 -20.66 -7.59
C ASP A 203 4.19 -20.03 -8.76
N VAL A 204 3.27 -19.09 -8.46
CA VAL A 204 2.54 -18.34 -9.48
C VAL A 204 3.49 -17.43 -10.27
N LEU A 205 4.31 -16.62 -9.58
CA LEU A 205 5.18 -15.64 -10.24
C LEU A 205 6.33 -16.27 -11.03
N GLN A 206 6.72 -17.52 -10.72
CA GLN A 206 7.70 -18.28 -11.51
C GLN A 206 7.08 -18.99 -12.72
N ARG A 207 5.78 -19.28 -12.68
CA ARG A 207 5.09 -20.04 -13.74
C ARG A 207 4.88 -19.23 -15.01
N TYR A 208 4.64 -17.93 -14.86
CA TYR A 208 4.34 -17.03 -15.98
C TYR A 208 5.55 -16.17 -16.30
N ASP A 209 5.71 -15.87 -17.59
CA ASP A 209 6.82 -15.07 -18.09
C ASP A 209 6.37 -14.05 -19.15
N THR A 210 7.17 -13.02 -19.32
CA THR A 210 7.07 -12.15 -20.50
C THR A 210 8.40 -12.21 -21.21
N MET A 211 8.40 -12.68 -22.46
CA MET A 211 9.59 -12.79 -23.30
C MET A 211 10.71 -13.61 -22.63
N GLY A 212 10.35 -14.69 -21.92
CA GLY A 212 11.31 -15.58 -21.26
C GLY A 212 11.91 -15.04 -19.96
N THR A 213 11.38 -13.94 -19.42
CA THR A 213 11.69 -13.44 -18.08
C THR A 213 10.49 -13.66 -17.18
N THR A 214 10.64 -14.42 -16.10
CA THR A 214 9.52 -14.70 -15.20
C THR A 214 9.03 -13.43 -14.51
N PHE A 215 7.80 -13.45 -14.01
CA PHE A 215 7.28 -12.33 -13.24
C PHE A 215 8.07 -12.13 -11.94
N GLU A 216 8.54 -13.21 -11.30
CA GLU A 216 9.47 -13.14 -10.17
C GLU A 216 10.79 -12.44 -10.55
N ASP A 217 11.41 -12.82 -11.66
CA ASP A 217 12.69 -12.22 -12.10
C ASP A 217 12.53 -10.71 -12.32
N THR A 218 11.38 -10.30 -12.86
CA THR A 218 11.06 -8.89 -13.08
C THR A 218 10.99 -8.12 -11.76
N ILE A 219 10.28 -8.64 -10.75
CA ILE A 219 10.15 -8.02 -9.42
C ILE A 219 11.50 -7.99 -8.69
N THR A 220 12.21 -9.11 -8.68
CA THR A 220 13.47 -9.25 -7.93
C THR A 220 14.60 -8.43 -8.54
N ARG A 221 14.63 -8.22 -9.85
CA ARG A 221 15.58 -7.32 -10.52
C ARG A 221 15.45 -5.87 -10.03
N ASP A 222 14.24 -5.40 -9.77
CA ASP A 222 13.98 -4.01 -9.32
C ASP A 222 14.22 -3.81 -7.81
N LEU A 223 14.25 -4.90 -7.04
CA LEU A 223 14.57 -4.95 -5.61
C LEU A 223 16.05 -5.25 -5.31
N GLY A 224 16.73 -5.93 -6.23
CA GLY A 224 18.13 -6.29 -6.11
C GLY A 224 19.08 -5.12 -6.37
N PRO A 225 20.33 -5.20 -5.89
CA PRO A 225 21.37 -4.30 -6.38
C PRO A 225 21.56 -4.56 -7.87
N LEU A 226 21.48 -3.50 -8.70
CA LEU A 226 21.87 -3.55 -10.11
C LEU A 226 23.18 -4.34 -10.23
N PRO A 227 23.30 -5.29 -11.18
CA PRO A 227 24.53 -6.03 -11.37
C PRO A 227 25.68 -5.03 -11.48
N LYS A 228 26.60 -5.07 -10.49
CA LYS A 228 27.78 -4.21 -10.50
C LYS A 228 28.44 -4.42 -11.86
N PRO A 229 28.70 -3.36 -12.66
CA PRO A 229 29.41 -3.53 -13.91
C PRO A 229 30.68 -4.31 -13.59
N LYS A 230 30.87 -5.46 -14.24
CA LYS A 230 32.07 -6.28 -14.07
C LYS A 230 33.24 -5.33 -14.29
N LYS A 231 33.96 -4.98 -13.21
CA LYS A 231 35.21 -4.22 -13.31
C LYS A 231 36.12 -5.08 -14.18
N THR A 232 36.26 -4.69 -15.44
CA THR A 232 37.29 -5.22 -16.34
C THR A 232 38.59 -5.07 -15.57
N ALA A 233 39.23 -6.20 -15.28
CA ALA A 233 40.44 -6.25 -14.49
C ALA A 233 41.47 -5.30 -15.11
N ALA A 234 41.78 -4.21 -14.42
CA ALA A 234 42.86 -3.32 -14.79
C ALA A 234 44.15 -4.15 -14.82
N GLN A 235 44.77 -4.19 -15.99
CA GLN A 235 46.06 -4.80 -16.21
C GLN A 235 47.08 -4.21 -15.22
N ARG A 236 47.78 -5.12 -14.51
CA ARG A 236 48.92 -4.78 -13.65
C ARG A 236 50.03 -4.13 -14.49
N PRO A 237 50.63 -3.02 -14.06
CA PRO A 237 51.98 -2.69 -14.47
C PRO A 237 52.99 -3.47 -13.63
N ILE A 238 54.03 -3.90 -14.31
CA ILE A 238 55.15 -4.72 -13.85
C ILE A 238 56.08 -3.91 -12.93
N SER A 239 56.64 -4.61 -11.95
CA SER A 239 57.61 -4.16 -10.94
C SER A 239 58.83 -3.39 -11.46
N ALA A 240 59.32 -2.42 -10.68
CA ALA A 240 60.76 -2.18 -10.47
C ALA A 240 61.01 -1.42 -9.15
N VAL A 241 61.58 -2.09 -8.14
CA VAL A 241 62.95 -1.88 -7.59
C VAL A 241 63.09 -0.68 -6.63
N THR A 242 63.23 -0.99 -5.35
CA THR A 242 63.82 -0.15 -4.29
C THR A 242 65.35 -0.13 -4.39
N PRO A 243 66.03 0.95 -3.95
CA PRO A 243 66.73 0.87 -2.66
C PRO A 243 66.67 2.15 -1.78
N LYS A 244 66.91 1.95 -0.48
CA LYS A 244 66.94 2.90 0.67
C LYS A 244 68.23 3.79 0.69
N PRO A 245 68.61 4.43 1.82
CA PRO A 245 68.21 5.74 2.37
C PRO A 245 69.43 6.68 2.56
N ILE A 246 69.28 7.96 2.93
CA ILE A 246 70.30 8.76 3.67
C ILE A 246 69.64 9.97 4.35
N THR A 247 70.27 10.34 5.46
CA THR A 247 69.93 11.11 6.66
C THR A 247 70.16 12.63 6.57
N ASN A 248 69.60 13.34 7.57
CA ASN A 248 70.00 14.66 8.15
C ASN A 248 69.58 15.94 7.40
N ARG A 249 69.37 17.11 8.02
CA ARG A 249 69.02 17.65 9.38
C ARG A 249 68.98 19.19 9.18
N ASP A 250 68.44 19.93 10.15
CA ASP A 250 68.53 21.40 10.40
C ASP A 250 67.44 22.26 9.73
N GLU A 251 66.42 22.72 10.48
CA GLU A 251 66.37 23.86 11.42
C GLU A 251 66.26 25.24 10.71
N LEU A 252 65.10 25.92 10.80
CA LEU A 252 64.89 27.10 11.67
C LEU A 252 63.49 27.73 11.48
N GLN A 253 62.78 27.84 12.60
CA GLN A 253 61.98 28.96 13.15
C GLN A 253 61.03 29.81 12.28
N GLY A 254 59.81 29.96 12.79
CA GLY A 254 58.89 31.06 12.48
C GLY A 254 57.53 30.88 13.17
N ALA A 255 57.44 31.24 14.46
CA ALA A 255 56.19 31.31 15.21
C ALA A 255 55.37 32.57 14.82
N ILE A 256 54.03 32.47 14.88
CA ILE A 256 53.09 33.42 15.52
C ILE A 256 51.63 32.94 15.30
N THR A 257 51.06 32.45 16.41
CA THR A 257 49.67 32.52 16.93
C THR A 257 48.45 32.76 16.03
N GLY A 258 47.39 31.97 16.25
CA GLY A 258 46.01 32.40 15.96
C GLY A 258 44.92 31.33 15.95
N SER A 259 44.42 30.96 17.14
CA SER A 259 43.04 30.53 17.47
C SER A 259 42.35 29.36 16.71
N GLU A 260 42.17 28.28 17.46
CA GLU A 260 41.11 27.24 17.40
C GLU A 260 39.69 27.84 17.57
N PRO A 261 38.60 27.13 17.17
CA PRO A 261 38.07 26.11 18.08
C PRO A 261 37.56 24.80 17.43
N GLU A 262 37.82 23.72 18.18
CA GLU A 262 36.96 22.58 18.52
C GLU A 262 36.35 21.71 17.41
N ARG A 263 37.01 20.56 17.24
CA ARG A 263 36.46 19.33 16.65
C ARG A 263 35.35 18.74 17.52
N GLU A 264 34.14 18.67 16.98
CA GLU A 264 33.13 17.70 17.44
C GLU A 264 33.63 16.27 17.17
N LYS A 265 33.75 15.49 18.25
CA LYS A 265 33.98 14.04 18.18
C LYS A 265 32.73 13.37 17.63
N GLN A 266 32.83 12.80 16.42
CA GLN A 266 31.89 11.82 15.93
C GLN A 266 31.85 10.60 16.86
N VAL A 267 30.78 10.49 17.65
CA VAL A 267 30.40 9.27 18.35
C VAL A 267 29.68 8.39 17.33
N SER A 268 30.31 7.28 16.92
CA SER A 268 29.66 6.23 16.14
C SER A 268 28.67 5.48 17.04
N VAL A 269 27.38 5.82 16.97
CA VAL A 269 26.33 5.03 17.60
C VAL A 269 26.04 3.80 16.74
N SER A 270 26.41 2.63 17.26
CA SER A 270 26.09 1.33 16.68
C SER A 270 24.58 1.06 16.81
N TRP A 271 23.85 1.13 15.70
CA TRP A 271 22.41 0.84 15.61
C TRP A 271 22.05 -0.64 15.81
N GLY A 272 23.03 -1.54 15.98
CA GLY A 272 22.81 -2.99 16.14
C GLY A 272 22.09 -3.43 17.42
N ASN A 273 21.92 -2.55 18.41
CA ASN A 273 21.42 -2.93 19.74
C ASN A 273 20.05 -2.33 20.14
N LEU A 274 19.41 -1.51 19.29
CA LEU A 274 18.13 -0.86 19.64
C LEU A 274 16.89 -1.73 19.39
N VAL A 275 16.93 -2.63 18.41
CA VAL A 275 15.78 -3.48 18.05
C VAL A 275 15.46 -4.58 19.10
N PRO A 276 16.45 -5.28 19.68
CA PRO A 276 16.17 -6.25 20.76
C PRO A 276 15.67 -5.55 22.04
N THR A 277 16.16 -4.33 22.29
CA THR A 277 15.86 -3.55 23.49
C THR A 277 14.44 -2.99 23.46
N ALA A 278 13.97 -2.53 22.30
CA ALA A 278 12.57 -2.10 22.10
C ALA A 278 11.57 -3.27 22.19
N LYS A 279 11.92 -4.44 21.64
CA LYS A 279 11.07 -5.65 21.71
C LYS A 279 10.94 -6.17 23.14
N LYS A 280 12.03 -6.14 23.93
CA LYS A 280 12.01 -6.49 25.35
C LYS A 280 11.24 -5.47 26.19
N TYR A 281 11.42 -4.18 25.92
CA TYR A 281 10.70 -3.10 26.61
C TYR A 281 9.18 -3.19 26.40
N TYR A 282 8.73 -3.46 25.17
CA TYR A 282 7.30 -3.61 24.86
C TYR A 282 6.69 -4.88 25.47
N SER A 283 7.43 -5.99 25.43
CA SER A 283 7.02 -7.27 26.05
C SER A 283 6.88 -7.13 27.57
N ASP A 284 7.86 -6.53 28.23
CA ASP A 284 7.88 -6.40 29.69
C ASP A 284 6.84 -5.36 30.18
N HIS A 285 6.62 -4.27 29.43
CA HIS A 285 5.58 -3.28 29.78
C HIS A 285 4.17 -3.80 29.56
N VAL A 286 3.92 -4.56 28.49
CA VAL A 286 2.61 -5.18 28.27
C VAL A 286 2.35 -6.28 29.30
N ALA A 287 3.36 -7.10 29.65
CA ALA A 287 3.24 -8.10 30.70
C ALA A 287 2.99 -7.47 32.08
N GLN A 288 3.70 -6.39 32.43
CA GLN A 288 3.47 -5.66 33.68
C GLN A 288 2.14 -4.91 33.70
N PHE A 289 1.69 -4.39 32.55
CA PHE A 289 0.37 -3.77 32.41
C PHE A 289 -0.72 -4.83 32.63
N LEU A 290 -0.64 -5.98 31.95
CA LEU A 290 -1.60 -7.08 32.11
C LEU A 290 -1.57 -7.67 33.53
N ALA A 291 -0.41 -7.75 34.18
CA ALA A 291 -0.29 -8.20 35.57
C ALA A 291 -0.90 -7.24 36.60
N ARG A 292 -1.12 -5.96 36.23
CA ARG A 292 -1.74 -4.93 37.08
C ARG A 292 -3.24 -4.75 36.84
N GLN A 293 -3.81 -5.39 35.82
CA GLN A 293 -5.24 -5.25 35.52
C GLN A 293 -6.09 -6.15 36.42
N ASP A 294 -7.26 -5.65 36.82
CA ASP A 294 -8.26 -6.42 37.56
C ASP A 294 -8.62 -7.69 36.73
N PRO A 295 -8.62 -8.89 37.34
CA PRO A 295 -9.00 -10.15 36.68
C PRO A 295 -10.34 -10.07 35.93
N ARG A 296 -11.24 -9.17 36.34
CA ARG A 296 -12.53 -8.90 35.68
C ARG A 296 -12.36 -8.24 34.31
N ILE A 297 -11.39 -7.34 34.16
CA ILE A 297 -11.08 -6.65 32.90
C ILE A 297 -10.44 -7.64 31.91
N LEU A 298 -9.52 -8.47 32.38
CA LEU A 298 -8.91 -9.53 31.57
C LEU A 298 -9.93 -10.56 31.08
N ARG A 299 -10.89 -10.94 31.94
CA ARG A 299 -12.01 -11.81 31.53
C ARG A 299 -12.94 -11.14 30.51
N ALA A 300 -13.25 -9.85 30.69
CA ALA A 300 -14.06 -9.12 29.71
C ALA A 300 -13.38 -9.03 28.35
N LEU A 301 -12.07 -8.75 28.31
CA LEU A 301 -11.28 -8.71 27.09
C LEU A 301 -11.16 -10.09 26.42
N SER A 302 -10.97 -11.17 27.19
CA SER A 302 -10.91 -12.51 26.61
C SER A 302 -12.25 -12.97 26.04
N ILE A 303 -13.36 -12.60 26.67
CA ILE A 303 -14.72 -12.84 26.15
C ILE A 303 -14.94 -12.04 24.86
N CYS A 304 -14.53 -10.77 24.80
CA CYS A 304 -14.61 -9.97 23.57
C CYS A 304 -13.79 -10.57 22.42
N LEU A 305 -12.57 -11.04 22.69
CA LEU A 305 -11.72 -11.70 21.69
C LEU A 305 -12.31 -13.03 21.22
N LEU A 306 -12.85 -13.85 22.13
CA LEU A 306 -13.55 -15.09 21.78
C LEU A 306 -14.78 -14.82 20.90
N LEU A 307 -15.55 -13.78 21.20
CA LEU A 307 -16.71 -13.38 20.40
C LEU A 307 -16.30 -12.90 19.01
N LEU A 308 -15.21 -12.14 18.89
CA LEU A 308 -14.66 -11.72 17.59
C LEU A 308 -14.16 -12.91 16.76
N VAL A 309 -13.53 -13.89 17.38
CA VAL A 309 -13.09 -15.14 16.71
C VAL A 309 -14.30 -15.98 16.25
N ILE A 310 -15.37 -16.05 17.05
CA ILE A 310 -16.61 -16.74 16.66
C ILE A 310 -17.29 -16.03 15.49
N ILE A 311 -17.34 -14.69 15.50
CA ILE A 311 -17.87 -13.87 14.39
C ILE A 311 -17.08 -14.07 13.10
N HIS A 312 -15.75 -14.14 13.20
CA HIS A 312 -14.90 -14.35 12.03
C HIS A 312 -15.05 -15.77 11.46
N ARG A 313 -15.43 -16.74 12.29
CA ARG A 313 -15.56 -18.15 11.89
C ARG A 313 -16.95 -18.50 11.35
N ASP A 314 -18.00 -17.83 11.82
CA ASP A 314 -19.37 -18.04 11.34
C ASP A 314 -19.85 -16.87 10.46
N LYS A 315 -19.82 -17.08 9.14
CA LYS A 315 -20.60 -16.26 8.19
C LYS A 315 -22.08 -16.37 8.55
N PHE A 316 -22.62 -15.30 9.15
CA PHE A 316 -23.97 -15.16 9.68
C PHE A 316 -25.08 -15.74 8.78
N ARG A 317 -25.82 -16.75 9.27
CA ARG A 317 -27.07 -17.23 8.64
C ARG A 317 -28.30 -17.24 9.56
N SER A 318 -28.25 -16.70 10.79
CA SER A 318 -29.43 -16.71 11.67
C SER A 318 -29.70 -15.37 12.37
N HIS A 319 -30.91 -14.85 12.18
CA HIS A 319 -31.44 -13.64 12.82
C HIS A 319 -31.46 -13.73 14.36
N ASN A 320 -31.64 -14.94 14.91
CA ASN A 320 -31.66 -15.17 16.36
C ASN A 320 -30.27 -14.97 16.99
N PHE A 321 -29.20 -15.26 16.24
CA PHE A 321 -27.83 -15.06 16.71
C PHE A 321 -27.49 -13.57 16.81
N ARG A 322 -27.96 -12.72 15.87
CA ARG A 322 -27.80 -11.25 15.96
C ARG A 322 -28.46 -10.68 17.21
N GLN A 323 -29.67 -11.12 17.56
CA GLN A 323 -30.35 -10.62 18.75
C GLN A 323 -29.67 -11.05 20.06
N LEU A 324 -29.22 -12.31 20.14
CA LEU A 324 -28.48 -12.78 21.31
C LEU A 324 -27.14 -12.04 21.45
N PHE A 325 -26.44 -11.82 20.34
CA PHE A 325 -25.19 -11.06 20.32
C PHE A 325 -25.39 -9.60 20.76
N GLN A 326 -26.39 -8.89 20.23
CA GLN A 326 -26.68 -7.52 20.63
C GLN A 326 -27.01 -7.40 22.13
N ARG A 327 -27.72 -8.39 22.70
CA ARG A 327 -27.98 -8.44 24.14
C ARG A 327 -26.72 -8.66 24.96
N THR A 328 -25.88 -9.62 24.56
CA THR A 328 -24.63 -9.93 25.28
C THR A 328 -23.64 -8.77 25.20
N LEU A 329 -23.47 -8.17 24.01
CA LEU A 329 -22.60 -7.01 23.82
C LEU A 329 -23.06 -5.81 24.65
N ARG A 330 -24.37 -5.53 24.67
CA ARG A 330 -24.94 -4.44 25.48
C ARG A 330 -24.69 -4.66 26.98
N ASN A 331 -24.85 -5.89 27.46
CA ASN A 331 -24.59 -6.23 28.87
C ASN A 331 -23.11 -6.11 29.23
N SER A 332 -22.20 -6.54 28.35
CA SER A 332 -20.76 -6.41 28.54
C SER A 332 -20.30 -4.95 28.52
N LEU A 333 -20.86 -4.12 27.63
CA LEU A 333 -20.57 -2.69 27.59
C LEU A 333 -21.13 -1.95 28.82
N GLN A 334 -22.32 -2.32 29.32
CA GLN A 334 -22.84 -1.78 30.57
C GLN A 334 -21.98 -2.14 31.78
N GLN A 335 -21.47 -3.37 31.84
CA GLN A 335 -20.53 -3.80 32.89
C GLN A 335 -19.22 -3.00 32.83
N LEU A 336 -18.64 -2.83 31.64
CA LEU A 336 -17.45 -2.02 31.43
C LEU A 336 -17.67 -0.54 31.78
N TRP A 337 -18.83 0.02 31.44
CA TRP A 337 -19.22 1.38 31.79
C TRP A 337 -19.38 1.55 33.31
N TYR A 338 -19.99 0.58 33.99
CA TYR A 338 -20.14 0.61 35.45
C TYR A 338 -18.77 0.53 36.17
N ILE A 339 -17.87 -0.31 35.68
CA ILE A 339 -16.50 -0.46 36.20
C ILE A 339 -15.70 0.83 35.97
N THR A 340 -15.76 1.42 34.78
CA THR A 340 -15.08 2.69 34.50
C THR A 340 -15.63 3.84 35.36
N LYS A 341 -16.95 3.91 35.54
CA LYS A 341 -17.57 4.94 36.40
C LYS A 341 -17.17 4.83 37.87
N THR A 342 -17.03 3.60 38.38
CA THR A 342 -16.58 3.35 39.76
C THR A 342 -15.08 3.60 39.96
N LEU A 343 -14.26 3.40 38.92
CA LEU A 343 -12.83 3.74 38.95
C LEU A 343 -12.56 5.25 38.85
N THR A 344 -13.47 6.02 38.25
CA THR A 344 -13.35 7.48 38.13
C THR A 344 -13.96 8.28 39.29
N SER A 345 -14.62 7.60 40.25
CA SER A 345 -15.25 8.26 41.42
C SER A 345 -14.45 8.11 42.72
N VAL A 346 -13.16 7.77 42.62
CA VAL A 346 -12.16 7.76 43.69
C VAL A 346 -11.08 8.75 43.30
#